data_AF-A0A8S2XQX2-F1
#
_entry.id   AF-A0A8S2XQX2-F1
#
_cell.length_a   1.000
_cell.length_b   1.000
_cell.length_c   1.000
_cell.angle_alpha   90.00
_cell.angle_beta   90.00
_cell.angle_gamma   90.00
#
_symmetry.space_group_name_H-M   'P 1'
#
loop_
_entity.id
_entity.type
_entity.pdbx_description
1 polymer ?
#
loop_
_entity_poly.entity_id
_entity_poly.type
_entity_poly.pdbx_seq_one_letter_code
_entity_poly.pdbx_strand_id
1 'polypeptide(L)'
;MLGQPGSTPLDLYKFYVEDLKARFHDEKKIVKEILKDRGFSIETDVTFEKFAEIISTDKRATTLDAGNIKLTYNSLIEKAEAKEKERLKEEARRVSVLCLIS
;
A
#
# COMPACT_ATOMS: atom_id res chain seq x y z
N MET A 1 -14.13 18.33 25.81
CA MET A 1 -14.35 16.92 26.16
C MET A 1 -13.42 16.56 27.31
N LEU A 2 -13.87 16.75 28.55
CA LEU A 2 -13.22 16.29 29.78
C LEU A 2 -14.35 15.79 30.68
N GLY A 3 -14.31 14.53 31.13
CA GLY A 3 -15.20 14.04 32.18
C GLY A 3 -16.23 12.95 31.83
N GLN A 4 -15.93 11.96 30.97
CA GLN A 4 -16.69 10.70 31.03
C GLN A 4 -15.98 9.71 31.96
N PRO A 5 -16.62 9.25 33.06
CA PRO A 5 -16.05 8.23 33.94
C PRO A 5 -16.08 6.88 33.21
N GLY A 6 -14.91 6.36 32.85
CA GLY A 6 -14.77 5.02 32.25
C GLY A 6 -13.62 4.86 31.26
N SER A 7 -13.03 5.95 30.76
CA SER A 7 -11.89 5.87 29.83
C SER A 7 -10.59 6.20 30.56
N THR A 8 -9.62 5.29 30.55
CA THR A 8 -8.27 5.62 31.04
C THR A 8 -7.57 6.55 30.03
N PRO A 9 -6.55 7.34 30.43
CA PRO A 9 -5.73 8.10 29.48
C PRO A 9 -5.14 7.23 28.36
N LEU A 10 -4.89 5.95 28.65
CA LEU A 10 -4.46 4.95 27.68
C LEU A 10 -5.55 4.64 26.63
N ASP A 11 -6.82 4.57 27.04
CA ASP A 11 -7.93 4.28 26.12
C ASP A 11 -8.17 5.45 25.16
N LEU A 12 -8.05 6.70 25.64
CA LEU A 12 -8.11 7.88 24.77
C LEU A 12 -7.00 7.87 23.71
N TYR A 13 -5.78 7.49 24.10
CA TYR A 13 -4.68 7.32 23.14
C TYR A 13 -4.96 6.19 22.14
N LYS A 14 -5.48 5.04 22.60
CA LYS A 14 -5.85 3.92 21.71
C LYS A 14 -6.91 4.33 20.69
N PHE A 15 -7.97 5.02 21.11
CA PHE A 15 -9.02 5.48 20.21
C PHE A 15 -8.48 6.48 19.17
N TYR A 16 -7.61 7.39 19.58
CA TYR A 16 -6.97 8.32 18.66
C TYR A 16 -6.11 7.60 17.61
N VAL A 17 -5.31 6.61 18.04
CA VAL A 17 -4.50 5.78 17.14
C VAL A 17 -5.38 4.95 16.20
N GLU A 18 -6.50 4.42 16.68
CA GLU A 18 -7.45 3.67 15.87
C GLU A 18 -8.11 4.54 14.80
N ASP A 19 -8.53 5.75 15.15
CA ASP A 19 -9.09 6.71 14.20
C ASP A 19 -8.06 7.13 13.13
N LEU A 20 -6.80 7.34 13.52
CA LEU A 20 -5.71 7.58 12.56
C LEU A 20 -5.51 6.40 11.60
N LYS A 21 -5.56 5.16 12.11
CA LYS A 21 -5.45 3.96 11.27
C LYS A 21 -6.64 3.84 10.32
N ALA A 22 -7.85 4.11 10.79
CA ALA A 22 -9.06 4.06 9.96
C ALA A 22 -8.95 5.05 8.80
N ARG A 23 -8.55 6.31 9.06
CA ARG A 23 -8.29 7.31 8.02
C ARG A 23 -7.25 6.85 7.00
N PHE A 24 -6.15 6.27 7.45
CA PHE A 24 -5.14 5.70 6.54
C PHE A 24 -5.72 4.59 5.65
N HIS A 25 -6.54 3.70 6.21
CA HIS A 25 -7.16 2.62 5.45
C HIS A 25 -8.14 3.12 4.39
N ASP A 26 -8.93 4.14 4.72
CA ASP A 26 -9.87 4.76 3.79
C ASP A 26 -9.14 5.47 2.64
N GLU A 27 -8.13 6.28 2.96
CA GLU A 27 -7.28 6.94 1.96
C GLU A 27 -6.56 5.92 1.06
N LYS A 28 -6.01 4.85 1.65
CA LYS A 28 -5.40 3.75 0.90
C LYS A 28 -6.37 3.07 -0.04
N LYS A 29 -7.65 2.97 0.32
CA LYS A 29 -8.70 2.40 -0.55
C LYS A 29 -8.93 3.32 -1.75
N ILE A 30 -9.05 4.62 -1.53
CA ILE A 30 -9.23 5.62 -2.61
C ILE A 30 -8.06 5.54 -3.60
N VAL A 31 -6.82 5.48 -3.11
CA VAL A 31 -5.63 5.32 -3.96
C VAL A 31 -5.76 4.08 -4.85
N LYS A 32 -6.13 2.93 -4.29
CA LYS A 32 -6.31 1.68 -5.07
C LYS A 32 -7.44 1.77 -6.09
N GLU A 33 -8.52 2.46 -5.76
CA GLU A 33 -9.63 2.69 -6.71
C GLU A 33 -9.17 3.57 -7.87
N ILE A 34 -8.42 4.64 -7.62
CA ILE A 34 -7.83 5.48 -8.68
C ILE A 34 -6.97 4.63 -9.63
N LEU A 35 -6.10 3.79 -9.09
CA LEU A 35 -5.25 2.91 -9.91
C LEU A 35 -6.09 1.95 -10.76
N LYS A 36 -7.13 1.35 -10.18
CA LYS A 36 -8.05 0.43 -10.87
C LYS A 36 -8.82 1.13 -11.98
N ASP A 37 -9.37 2.32 -11.72
CA ASP A 37 -10.14 3.10 -12.68
C ASP A 37 -9.27 3.54 -13.87
N ARG A 38 -7.97 3.77 -13.63
CA ARG A 38 -6.97 4.09 -14.66
C ARG A 38 -6.39 2.86 -15.36
N GLY A 39 -6.73 1.64 -14.90
CA GLY A 39 -6.13 0.41 -15.39
C GLY A 39 -4.62 0.30 -15.13
N PHE A 40 -4.09 1.04 -14.15
CA PHE A 40 -2.66 1.07 -13.85
C PHE A 40 -2.30 0.01 -12.82
N SER A 41 -1.32 -0.82 -13.16
CA SER A 41 -0.76 -1.82 -12.25
C SER A 41 0.62 -1.38 -11.77
N ILE A 42 0.92 -1.61 -10.48
CA ILE A 42 2.23 -1.33 -9.91
C ILE A 42 3.14 -2.53 -10.17
N GLU A 43 4.23 -2.27 -10.89
CA GLU A 43 5.34 -3.20 -11.13
C GLU A 43 6.61 -2.67 -10.47
N THR A 44 7.66 -3.49 -10.39
CA THR A 44 8.89 -3.18 -9.65
C THR A 44 9.71 -2.03 -10.23
N ASP A 45 9.48 -1.68 -11.49
CA ASP A 45 10.13 -0.58 -12.22
C ASP A 45 9.40 0.76 -12.06
N VAL A 46 8.16 0.76 -11.53
CA VAL A 46 7.37 1.98 -11.37
C VAL A 46 7.97 2.87 -10.29
N THR A 47 8.37 4.10 -10.65
CA THR A 47 8.88 5.09 -9.70
C THR A 47 7.76 5.79 -8.93
N PHE A 48 8.11 6.36 -7.77
CA PHE A 48 7.17 7.14 -6.97
C PHE A 48 6.65 8.37 -7.72
N GLU A 49 7.49 9.02 -8.52
CA GLU A 49 7.12 10.20 -9.30
C GLU A 49 6.02 9.86 -10.31
N LYS A 50 6.18 8.73 -11.03
CA LYS A 50 5.18 8.28 -11.99
C LYS A 50 3.87 7.91 -11.31
N PHE A 51 3.96 7.25 -10.17
CA PHE A 51 2.79 6.95 -9.34
C PHE A 51 2.07 8.21 -8.87
N ALA A 52 2.80 9.18 -8.33
CA ALA A 52 2.24 10.44 -7.83
C ALA A 52 1.61 11.28 -8.96
N GLU A 53 2.21 11.28 -10.15
CA GLU A 53 1.63 11.90 -11.35
C GLU A 53 0.26 11.28 -11.66
N ILE A 54 0.16 9.95 -11.73
CA ILE A 54 -1.10 9.25 -12.03
C ILE A 54 -2.16 9.57 -10.98
N ILE A 55 -1.81 9.52 -9.69
CA ILE A 55 -2.74 9.82 -8.61
C ILE A 55 -3.21 11.28 -8.67
N SER A 56 -2.29 12.23 -8.87
CA SER A 56 -2.62 13.67 -8.88
C SER A 56 -3.51 14.10 -10.04
N THR A 57 -3.61 13.30 -11.11
CA THR A 57 -4.58 13.55 -12.19
C THR A 57 -6.04 13.26 -11.80
N ASP A 58 -6.30 12.60 -10.67
CA ASP A 58 -7.64 12.32 -10.17
C ASP A 58 -8.06 13.35 -9.12
N LYS A 59 -9.26 13.91 -9.27
CA LYS A 59 -9.83 14.88 -8.32
C LYS A 59 -9.92 14.37 -6.87
N ARG A 60 -10.00 13.05 -6.68
CA ARG A 60 -10.00 12.42 -5.35
C ARG A 60 -8.65 12.55 -4.64
N ALA A 61 -7.56 12.81 -5.36
CA ALA A 61 -6.24 12.98 -4.77
C ALA A 61 -6.11 14.24 -3.90
N THR A 62 -6.94 15.26 -4.12
CA THR A 62 -6.91 16.50 -3.33
C THR A 62 -7.24 16.28 -1.85
N THR A 63 -7.96 15.20 -1.52
CA THR A 63 -8.31 14.85 -0.13
C THR A 63 -7.36 13.85 0.51
N LEU A 64 -6.33 13.41 -0.21
CA LEU A 64 -5.38 12.42 0.28
C LEU A 64 -4.16 13.11 0.89
N ASP A 65 -3.69 12.60 2.02
CA ASP A 65 -2.44 13.06 2.61
C ASP A 65 -1.24 12.56 1.79
N ALA A 66 -0.25 13.43 1.58
CA ALA A 66 0.95 13.11 0.80
C ALA A 66 1.77 11.98 1.45
N GLY A 67 1.81 11.93 2.78
CA GLY A 67 2.41 10.84 3.54
C GLY A 67 1.69 9.52 3.31
N ASN A 68 0.36 9.53 3.32
CA ASN A 68 -0.46 8.34 3.06
C ASN A 68 -0.33 7.84 1.61
N ILE A 69 -0.21 8.74 0.63
CA ILE A 69 0.12 8.41 -0.76
C ILE A 69 1.48 7.70 -0.82
N LYS A 70 2.52 8.25 -0.16
CA LYS A 70 3.86 7.66 -0.14
C LYS A 70 3.90 6.29 0.56
N LEU A 71 3.24 6.15 1.70
CA LEU A 71 3.13 4.88 2.43
C LEU A 71 2.39 3.83 1.60
N THR A 72 1.35 4.23 0.87
CA THR A 72 0.61 3.32 -0.01
C THR A 72 1.47 2.85 -1.16
N TYR A 73 2.23 3.74 -1.80
CA TYR A 73 3.21 3.38 -2.83
C TYR A 73 4.22 2.35 -2.33
N ASN A 74 4.87 2.63 -1.19
CA ASN A 74 5.86 1.71 -0.61
C ASN A 74 5.26 0.31 -0.37
N SER A 75 4.04 0.26 0.20
CA SER A 75 3.33 -1.00 0.45
C SER A 75 2.95 -1.75 -0.84
N LEU A 76 2.74 -1.06 -1.96
CA LEU A 76 2.41 -1.69 -3.24
C LEU A 76 3.66 -2.20 -3.96
N ILE A 77 4.75 -1.43 -3.95
CA ILE A 77 6.04 -1.84 -4.52
C ILE A 77 6.61 -3.03 -3.76
N GLU A 78 6.63 -2.99 -2.43
CA GLU A 78 7.12 -4.12 -1.63
C GLU A 78 6.34 -5.41 -1.94
N LYS A 79 5.03 -5.29 -2.18
CA LYS A 79 4.20 -6.43 -2.60
C LYS A 79 4.54 -6.92 -4.01
N ALA A 80 4.85 -6.01 -4.95
CA ALA A 80 5.29 -6.37 -6.30
C ALA A 80 6.66 -7.08 -6.28
N GLU A 81 7.61 -6.55 -5.50
CA GLU A 81 8.94 -7.14 -5.30
C GLU A 81 8.85 -8.53 -4.65
N ALA A 82 8.00 -8.69 -3.62
CA ALA A 82 7.79 -9.98 -2.98
C ALA A 82 7.24 -11.03 -3.95
N LYS A 83 6.28 -10.63 -4.81
CA LYS A 83 5.71 -11.50 -5.85
C LYS A 83 6.75 -11.90 -6.89
N GLU A 84 7.61 -10.97 -7.30
CA GLU A 84 8.67 -11.23 -8.28
C GLU A 84 9.76 -12.16 -7.71
N LYS A 85 10.15 -11.94 -6.45
CA LYS A 85 11.12 -12.79 -5.76
C LYS A 85 10.65 -14.25 -5.65
N GLU A 86 9.37 -14.46 -5.40
CA GLU A 86 8.80 -15.82 -5.35
C GLU A 86 8.76 -16.46 -6.75
N ARG A 87 8.47 -15.70 -7.81
CA ARG A 87 8.54 -16.18 -9.20
C ARG A 87 9.95 -16.67 -9.55
N LEU A 88 10.97 -15.89 -9.24
CA LEU A 88 12.36 -16.24 -9.52
C LEU A 88 12.83 -17.50 -8.77
N LYS A 89 12.37 -17.71 -7.53
CA LYS A 89 12.66 -18.95 -6.79
C LYS A 89 12.00 -20.16 -7.41
N GLU A 90 10.76 -20.04 -7.87
CA GLU A 90 10.06 -21.14 -8.54
C GLU A 90 10.73 -21.50 -9.87
N GLU A 91 11.13 -20.50 -10.66
CA GLU A 91 11.88 -20.70 -11.90
C GLU A 91 13.25 -21.33 -11.65
N ALA A 92 14.01 -20.84 -10.67
CA ALA A 92 15.29 -21.43 -10.29
C ALA A 92 15.13 -22.91 -9.88
N ARG A 93 14.09 -23.22 -9.09
CA ARG A 93 13.80 -24.60 -8.69
C ARG A 93 13.43 -25.48 -9.87
N ARG A 94 12.61 -24.99 -10.81
CA ARG A 94 12.25 -25.72 -12.04
C ARG A 94 13.47 -26.01 -12.92
N VAL A 95 14.34 -25.02 -13.13
CA VAL A 95 15.57 -25.17 -13.92
C VAL A 95 16.52 -26.15 -13.24
N SER A 96 16.71 -26.07 -11.92
CA SER A 96 17.54 -27.03 -11.17
C SER A 96 17.01 -28.46 -11.26
N VAL A 97 15.69 -28.66 -11.23
CA VAL A 97 15.10 -30.00 -11.40
C VAL A 97 15.32 -30.50 -12.82
N LEU A 98 15.06 -29.69 -13.85
CA LEU A 98 15.19 -30.09 -15.26
C LEU A 98 16.63 -30.50 -15.63
N CYS A 99 17.63 -29.80 -15.07
CA CYS A 99 19.05 -30.08 -15.31
C CYS A 99 19.53 -31.39 -14.65
N LEU A 100 18.86 -31.88 -13.61
CA LEU A 100 19.21 -33.15 -12.95
C LEU A 100 18.66 -34.40 -13.66
N ILE A 101 17.73 -34.23 -14.61
CA ILE A 101 17.06 -35.32 -15.33
C ILE A 101 17.54 -35.44 -16.79
N SER A 102 18.42 -34.55 -17.24
CA SER A 102 19.02 -34.53 -18.59
C SER A 102 20.48 -34.97 -18.53
#